data_AF-A0A382K049-F1
#
_entry.id   AF-A0A382K049-F1
#
_cell.length_a   1.000
_cell.length_b   1.000
_cell.length_c   1.000
_cell.angle_alpha   90.00
_cell.angle_beta   90.00
_cell.angle_gamma   90.00
#
_symmetry.space_group_name_H-M   'P 1'
#
loop_
_entity.id
_entity.type
_entity.pdbx_description
1 polymer ?
#
loop_
_entity_poly.entity_id
_entity_poly.type
_entity_poly.pdbx_seq_one_letter_code
_entity_poly.pdbx_strand_id
1 'polypeptide(L)'
;VYGPDTVKIYARKAIPSREHEMQSFGYSLVLNEKDTIHTQFKKRLYSKITSAEHKRHGYSSAGIYSLPIPFGKHEIELLPFSKYSRAVLVRMIIHPLKRDKGRGKFVLPESETPLFYINFGKKKVRYLQLDYW
;
A
#
# COMPACT_ATOMS: atom_id res chain seq x y z
N VAL A 1 -5.43 -2.61 10.38
CA VAL A 1 -6.00 -2.65 9.00
C VAL A 1 -7.42 -3.18 9.06
N TYR A 2 -8.35 -2.63 8.29
CA TYR A 2 -9.72 -3.15 8.20
C TYR A 2 -9.89 -3.89 6.88
N GLY A 3 -10.47 -5.08 6.90
CA GLY A 3 -10.84 -5.80 5.68
C GLY A 3 -12.35 -5.72 5.38
N PRO A 4 -12.78 -6.27 4.23
CA PRO A 4 -12.03 -7.19 3.38
C PRO A 4 -11.16 -6.42 2.37
N ASP A 5 -9.84 -6.49 2.50
CA ASP A 5 -8.90 -5.81 1.63
C ASP A 5 -7.67 -6.71 1.40
N THR A 6 -6.83 -6.43 0.42
CA THR A 6 -5.55 -7.13 0.23
C THR A 6 -4.41 -6.19 0.61
N VAL A 7 -3.57 -6.62 1.55
CA VAL A 7 -2.37 -5.88 1.91
C VAL A 7 -1.19 -6.42 1.10
N LYS A 8 -0.54 -5.55 0.32
CA LYS A 8 0.72 -5.88 -0.36
C LYS A 8 1.90 -5.31 0.42
N ILE A 9 2.83 -6.19 0.77
CA ILE A 9 4.03 -5.84 1.53
C ILE A 9 5.23 -6.01 0.61
N TYR A 10 5.87 -4.88 0.34
CA TYR A 10 7.05 -4.77 -0.51
C TYR A 10 8.28 -4.70 0.38
N ALA A 11 9.24 -5.62 0.19
CA ALA A 11 10.50 -5.63 0.92
C ALA A 11 11.70 -5.52 -0.01
N ARG A 12 12.72 -4.78 0.41
CA ARG A 12 14.00 -4.62 -0.31
C ARG A 12 15.17 -4.64 0.66
N LYS A 13 16.27 -5.23 0.22
CA LYS A 13 17.56 -5.18 0.94
C LYS A 13 18.41 -4.05 0.35
N ALA A 14 19.09 -3.29 1.21
CA ALA A 14 20.20 -2.45 0.76
C ALA A 14 21.40 -3.33 0.42
N ILE A 15 21.98 -3.13 -0.76
CA ILE A 15 23.07 -3.94 -1.30
C ILE A 15 24.16 -2.98 -1.80
N PRO A 16 25.43 -3.17 -1.43
CA PRO A 16 26.55 -2.43 -2.01
C PRO A 16 26.52 -2.52 -3.54
N SER A 17 26.73 -1.41 -4.24
CA SER A 17 26.56 -1.35 -5.71
C SER A 17 27.53 -2.26 -6.48
N ARG A 18 28.63 -2.68 -5.85
CA ARG A 18 29.61 -3.63 -6.41
C ARG A 18 29.24 -5.09 -6.21
N GLU A 19 28.23 -5.37 -5.38
CA GLU A 19 27.79 -6.72 -5.07
C GLU A 19 26.69 -7.14 -6.04
N HIS A 20 27.01 -8.12 -6.88
CA HIS A 20 26.09 -8.62 -7.92
C HIS A 20 25.41 -9.94 -7.53
N GLU A 21 25.77 -10.49 -6.37
CA GLU A 21 25.22 -11.73 -5.88
C GLU A 21 23.76 -11.61 -5.45
N MET A 22 23.07 -12.74 -5.48
CA MET A 22 21.71 -12.85 -4.97
C MET A 22 21.72 -12.76 -3.45
N GLN A 23 20.99 -11.79 -2.91
CA GLN A 23 20.91 -11.58 -1.48
C GLN A 23 19.63 -12.16 -0.92
N SER A 24 19.77 -12.96 0.14
CA SER A 24 18.63 -13.39 0.96
C SER A 24 18.28 -12.32 1.99
N PHE A 25 16.99 -12.10 2.17
CA PHE A 25 16.41 -11.21 3.17
C PHE A 25 14.94 -11.58 3.39
N GLY A 26 14.36 -11.11 4.49
CA GLY A 26 12.99 -11.47 4.85
C GLY A 26 12.54 -10.78 6.13
N TYR A 27 11.33 -11.11 6.54
CA TYR A 27 10.71 -10.66 7.78
C TYR A 27 9.73 -11.73 8.26
N SER A 28 9.36 -11.64 9.54
CA SER A 28 8.25 -12.39 10.11
C SER A 28 7.06 -11.46 10.21
N LEU A 29 5.88 -11.93 9.79
CA LEU A 29 4.63 -11.20 9.89
C LEU A 29 3.78 -11.87 10.94
N VAL A 30 3.28 -11.11 11.92
CA VAL A 30 2.31 -11.61 12.91
C VAL A 30 0.97 -10.96 12.63
N LEU A 31 -0.05 -11.79 12.38
CA LEU A 31 -1.43 -11.35 12.20
C LEU A 31 -2.20 -11.60 13.50
N ASN A 32 -2.80 -10.54 14.05
CA ASN A 32 -3.64 -10.60 15.25
C ASN A 32 -2.97 -11.32 16.44
N GLU A 33 -1.66 -11.09 16.64
CA GLU A 33 -0.85 -11.69 17.73
C GLU A 33 -0.82 -13.24 17.75
N LYS A 34 -1.28 -13.90 16.68
CA LYS A 34 -1.44 -15.36 16.64
C LYS A 34 -0.68 -15.97 15.47
N ASP A 35 -1.06 -15.60 14.26
CA ASP A 35 -0.57 -16.28 13.07
C ASP A 35 0.75 -15.66 12.63
N THR A 36 1.84 -16.40 12.82
CA THR A 36 3.18 -15.97 12.38
C THR A 36 3.53 -16.56 11.03
N ILE A 37 3.83 -15.70 10.06
CA ILE A 37 4.19 -16.06 8.70
C ILE A 37 5.62 -15.60 8.43
N HIS A 38 6.49 -16.56 8.12
CA HIS A 38 7.88 -16.30 7.77
C HIS A 38 8.03 -16.06 6.27
N THR A 39 8.40 -14.84 5.90
CA THR A 39 8.55 -14.45 4.50
C THR A 39 10.02 -14.25 4.16
N GLN A 40 10.54 -15.05 3.24
CA GLN A 40 11.90 -14.93 2.73
C GLN A 40 11.93 -14.68 1.23
N PHE A 41 12.90 -13.87 0.80
CA PHE A 41 13.16 -13.55 -0.58
C PHE A 41 14.64 -13.70 -0.88
N LYS A 42 14.94 -14.11 -2.11
CA LYS A 42 16.29 -14.10 -2.68
C LYS A 42 16.25 -13.25 -3.94
N LYS A 43 16.85 -12.06 -3.89
CA LYS A 43 16.85 -11.09 -5.02
C LYS A 43 18.22 -10.45 -5.20
N ARG A 44 18.53 -10.09 -6.44
CA ARG A 44 19.73 -9.32 -6.81
C ARG A 44 19.49 -7.82 -6.68
N LEU A 45 20.60 -7.06 -6.67
CA LEU A 45 20.60 -5.61 -6.84
C LEU A 45 19.77 -5.21 -8.08
N TYR A 46 18.94 -4.19 -7.94
CA TYR A 46 18.20 -3.61 -9.04
C TYR A 46 18.77 -2.22 -9.37
N SER A 47 19.53 -2.16 -10.45
CA SER A 47 20.33 -0.98 -10.84
C SER A 47 19.54 0.33 -10.95
N LYS A 48 18.23 0.26 -11.19
CA LYS A 48 17.36 1.44 -11.32
C LYS A 48 16.90 2.03 -9.99
N ILE A 49 17.12 1.35 -8.86
CA ILE A 49 16.69 1.82 -7.54
C ILE A 49 17.93 1.96 -6.65
N THR A 50 18.39 3.20 -6.52
CA THR A 50 19.58 3.58 -5.75
C THR A 50 19.17 4.47 -4.57
N SER A 51 20.05 4.57 -3.56
CA SER A 51 19.87 5.53 -2.48
C SER A 51 20.55 6.85 -2.85
N ALA A 52 19.82 7.96 -2.76
CA ALA A 52 20.40 9.29 -2.93
C ALA A 52 21.37 9.63 -1.78
N GLU A 53 21.05 9.18 -0.57
CA GLU A 53 21.82 9.39 0.66
C GLU A 53 23.08 8.51 0.71
N HIS A 54 23.03 7.32 0.10
CA HIS A 54 24.13 6.36 0.11
C HIS A 54 24.55 5.96 -1.31
N LYS A 55 25.33 6.82 -1.97
CA LYS A 55 25.77 6.68 -3.38
C LYS A 55 26.46 5.37 -3.76
N ARG A 56 26.99 4.61 -2.79
CA ARG A 56 27.64 3.28 -3.00
C ARG A 56 26.71 2.10 -2.71
N HIS A 57 25.43 2.35 -2.46
CA HIS A 57 24.43 1.34 -2.20
C HIS A 57 23.24 1.52 -3.14
N GLY A 58 22.68 0.41 -3.58
CA GLY A 58 21.36 0.36 -4.18
C GLY A 58 20.46 -0.62 -3.45
N TYR A 59 19.30 -0.87 -4.01
CA TYR A 59 18.32 -1.77 -3.43
C TYR A 59 18.10 -2.99 -4.30
N SER A 60 17.78 -4.11 -3.67
CA SER A 60 17.33 -5.30 -4.39
C SER A 60 16.05 -5.03 -5.19
N SER A 61 15.73 -5.89 -6.15
CA SER A 61 14.35 -6.02 -6.64
C SER A 61 13.39 -6.29 -5.47
N ALA A 62 12.13 -5.85 -5.58
CA ALA A 62 11.15 -6.04 -4.52
C ALA A 62 10.82 -7.52 -4.33
N GLY A 63 10.89 -8.00 -3.09
CA GLY A 63 10.09 -9.12 -2.63
C GLY A 63 8.67 -8.63 -2.34
N ILE A 64 7.65 -9.31 -2.82
CA ILE A 64 6.26 -8.90 -2.65
C ILE A 64 5.50 -10.07 -2.02
N TYR A 65 4.85 -9.80 -0.90
CA TYR A 65 3.89 -10.71 -0.28
C TYR A 65 2.51 -10.08 -0.33
N SER A 66 1.50 -10.86 -0.74
CA SER A 66 0.10 -10.42 -0.77
C SER A 66 -0.66 -11.15 0.32
N LEU A 67 -1.14 -10.39 1.30
CA LEU A 67 -1.89 -10.90 2.44
C LEU A 67 -3.36 -10.52 2.27
N PRO A 68 -4.27 -11.48 1.99
CA PRO A 68 -5.70 -11.22 2.05
C PRO A 68 -6.11 -10.98 3.52
N ILE A 69 -6.79 -9.86 3.78
CA ILE A 69 -7.33 -9.51 5.09
C ILE A 69 -8.84 -9.75 5.06
N PRO A 70 -9.38 -10.65 5.91
CA PRO A 70 -10.81 -10.90 5.97
C PRO A 70 -11.58 -9.73 6.60
N PHE A 71 -12.90 -9.84 6.67
CA PHE A 71 -13.74 -8.83 7.31
C PHE A 71 -13.35 -8.62 8.77
N GLY A 72 -13.28 -7.35 9.18
CA GLY A 72 -13.02 -6.97 10.56
C GLY A 72 -11.77 -6.12 10.73
N LYS A 73 -11.44 -5.83 11.99
CA LYS A 73 -10.21 -5.13 12.38
C LYS A 73 -9.11 -6.16 12.57
N HIS A 74 -7.98 -5.95 11.90
CA HIS A 74 -6.80 -6.78 11.98
C HIS A 74 -5.57 -5.97 12.37
N GLU A 75 -4.72 -6.57 13.20
CA GLU A 75 -3.41 -6.05 13.55
C GLU A 75 -2.34 -6.82 12.78
N ILE A 76 -1.41 -6.08 12.20
CA ILE A 76 -0.30 -6.64 11.43
C ILE A 76 0.97 -6.10 12.05
N GLU A 77 1.78 -6.99 12.59
CA GLU A 77 3.10 -6.68 13.11
C GLU A 77 4.18 -7.27 12.18
N LEU A 78 5.26 -6.52 11.99
CA LEU A 78 6.41 -6.97 11.22
C LEU A 78 7.62 -7.04 12.14
N LEU A 79 8.18 -8.24 12.23
CA LEU A 79 9.33 -8.55 13.05
C LEU A 79 10.54 -8.88 12.17
N PRO A 80 11.77 -8.62 12.66
CA PRO A 80 12.98 -9.11 12.02
C PRO A 80 12.91 -10.64 11.82
N PHE A 81 13.42 -11.14 10.70
CA PHE A 81 13.41 -12.57 10.42
C PHE A 81 14.21 -13.38 11.46
N SER A 82 15.30 -12.79 11.95
CA SER A 82 16.10 -13.32 13.06
C SER A 82 16.80 -12.17 13.79
N LYS A 83 17.30 -12.43 15.01
CA LYS A 83 18.06 -11.46 15.82
C LYS A 83 19.27 -10.86 15.08
N TYR A 84 19.84 -11.62 14.15
CA TYR A 84 21.02 -11.23 13.37
C TYR A 84 20.68 -10.83 11.93
N SER A 85 19.39 -10.72 11.60
CA SER A 85 18.97 -10.31 10.26
C SER A 85 19.34 -8.86 9.99
N ARG A 86 19.93 -8.60 8.81
CA ARG A 86 20.23 -7.23 8.37
C ARG A 86 18.93 -6.46 8.12
N ALA A 87 19.00 -5.14 8.26
CA ALA A 87 17.87 -4.25 8.02
C ALA A 87 17.26 -4.46 6.62
N VAL A 88 15.92 -4.46 6.57
CA VAL A 88 15.13 -4.60 5.36
C VAL A 88 14.21 -3.39 5.26
N LEU A 89 14.20 -2.73 4.11
CA LEU A 89 13.24 -1.67 3.82
C LEU A 89 11.90 -2.32 3.48
N VAL A 90 10.86 -1.98 4.23
CA VAL A 90 9.50 -2.50 4.01
C VAL A 90 8.54 -1.36 3.74
N ARG A 91 7.63 -1.58 2.78
CA ARG A 91 6.50 -0.70 2.49
C ARG A 91 5.22 -1.53 2.40
N MET A 92 4.21 -1.14 3.15
CA MET A 92 2.89 -1.75 3.13
C MET A 92 1.91 -0.89 2.32
N ILE A 93 1.14 -1.51 1.43
CA ILE A 93 0.12 -0.86 0.61
C ILE A 93 -1.18 -1.65 0.73
N ILE A 94 -2.26 -0.97 1.13
CA ILE A 94 -3.59 -1.56 1.20
C ILE A 94 -4.25 -1.40 -0.17
N HIS A 95 -4.62 -2.52 -0.78
CA HIS A 95 -5.46 -2.58 -1.96
C HIS A 95 -6.88 -2.94 -1.51
N PRO A 96 -7.82 -1.98 -1.49
CA PRO A 96 -9.16 -2.30 -1.10
C PRO A 96 -9.76 -3.33 -2.05
N LEU A 97 -10.49 -4.30 -1.52
CA LEU A 97 -11.32 -5.14 -2.38
C LEU A 97 -12.26 -4.20 -3.14
N LYS A 98 -12.61 -4.52 -4.40
CA LYS A 98 -13.62 -3.75 -5.13
C LYS A 98 -14.92 -3.81 -4.32
N ARG A 99 -15.11 -2.84 -3.43
CA ARG A 99 -16.38 -2.56 -2.80
C ARG A 99 -17.22 -2.13 -3.98
N ASP A 100 -18.30 -2.87 -4.23
CA ASP A 100 -19.39 -2.30 -4.99
C ASP A 100 -19.60 -0.90 -4.39
N LYS A 101 -19.57 0.16 -5.20
CA LYS A 101 -19.60 1.56 -4.71
C LYS A 101 -20.95 1.91 -4.06
N GLY A 102 -21.63 0.92 -3.49
CA GLY A 102 -23.07 0.78 -3.49
C GLY A 102 -23.62 0.98 -4.90
N ARG A 103 -24.92 0.75 -5.05
CA ARG A 103 -25.66 1.72 -5.84
C ARG A 103 -25.52 3.02 -5.04
N GLY A 104 -24.60 3.90 -5.44
CA GLY A 104 -24.50 5.21 -4.81
C GLY A 104 -25.92 5.78 -4.76
N LYS A 105 -26.45 5.98 -3.56
CA LYS A 105 -27.78 6.56 -3.41
C LYS A 105 -27.61 8.02 -3.82
N PHE A 106 -28.21 8.43 -4.93
CA PHE A 106 -28.31 9.84 -5.24
C PHE A 106 -29.03 10.49 -4.05
N VAL A 107 -28.28 11.27 -3.28
CA VAL A 107 -28.86 12.13 -2.25
C VAL A 107 -29.47 13.28 -3.05
N LEU A 108 -30.79 13.23 -3.20
CA LEU A 108 -31.53 14.41 -3.64
C LEU A 108 -31.40 15.44 -2.51
N PRO A 109 -31.13 16.72 -2.83
CA PRO A 109 -31.05 17.75 -1.81
C PRO A 109 -32.34 17.75 -0.99
N GLU A 110 -32.22 17.85 0.32
CA GLU A 110 -33.34 18.17 1.21
C GLU A 110 -33.80 19.58 0.82
N SER A 111 -34.77 19.64 -0.09
CA SER A 111 -35.68 20.73 -0.43
C SER A 111 -35.23 22.19 -0.19
N GLU A 112 -35.38 22.99 -1.25
CA GLU A 112 -35.27 24.46 -1.37
C GLU A 112 -33.94 25.05 -1.87
N THR A 113 -32.85 24.29 -1.98
CA THR A 113 -31.63 24.85 -2.60
C THR A 113 -31.86 25.10 -4.10
N PRO A 114 -31.81 26.35 -4.59
CA PRO A 114 -32.02 26.64 -6.00
C PRO A 114 -30.94 25.94 -6.83
N LEU A 115 -31.38 25.22 -7.87
CA LEU A 115 -30.47 24.49 -8.77
C LEU A 115 -29.77 25.49 -9.69
N PHE A 116 -28.47 25.68 -9.49
CA PHE A 116 -27.64 26.50 -10.37
C PHE A 116 -27.13 25.66 -11.54
N TYR A 117 -27.28 26.19 -12.75
CA TYR A 117 -26.75 25.59 -13.97
C TYR A 117 -25.63 26.47 -14.51
N ILE A 118 -24.47 25.87 -14.74
CA ILE A 118 -23.32 26.54 -15.36
C ILE A 118 -23.17 26.02 -16.79
N ASN A 119 -22.99 26.93 -17.74
CA ASN A 119 -22.70 26.57 -19.13
C ASN A 119 -21.19 26.44 -19.32
N PHE A 120 -20.71 25.22 -19.56
CA PHE A 120 -19.35 24.94 -20.02
C PHE A 120 -19.36 24.77 -21.54
N GLY A 121 -19.19 25.88 -22.26
CA GLY A 121 -19.32 25.93 -23.71
C GLY A 121 -20.74 25.52 -24.13
N LYS A 122 -20.88 24.41 -24.87
CA LYS A 122 -22.18 23.86 -25.30
C LYS A 122 -22.86 22.94 -24.26
N LYS A 123 -22.19 22.63 -23.14
CA LYS A 123 -22.72 21.70 -22.13
C LYS A 123 -23.27 22.46 -20.93
N LYS A 124 -24.53 22.18 -20.59
CA LYS A 124 -25.18 22.67 -19.37
C LYS A 124 -24.95 21.67 -18.23
N VAL A 125 -24.24 22.09 -17.18
CA VAL A 125 -23.86 21.22 -16.05
C VAL A 125 -24.53 21.74 -14.77
N ARG A 126 -25.03 20.83 -13.92
CA ARG A 126 -25.60 21.17 -12.61
C ARG A 126 -24.46 21.44 -11.62
N TYR A 127 -24.53 22.55 -10.91
CA TYR A 127 -23.59 22.92 -9.87
C TYR A 127 -24.32 22.96 -8.52
N LEU A 128 -23.73 22.31 -7.53
CA LEU A 128 -24.15 22.38 -6.13
C LEU A 128 -22.96 22.98 -5.37
N GLN A 129 -23.15 24.19 -4.84
CA GLN A 129 -22.16 24.79 -3.95
C GLN A 129 -22.20 24.01 -2.63
N LEU A 130 -21.04 23.56 -2.17
CA LEU A 130 -20.87 23.01 -0.83
C LEU A 130 -20.49 24.18 0.07
N ASP A 131 -21.38 24.57 0.98
CA ASP A 131 -21.03 25.50 2.03
C ASP A 131 -20.16 24.76 3.06
N TYR A 132 -18.98 25.31 3.32
CA TYR A 132 -18.06 24.79 4.34
C TYR A 132 -18.53 25.32 5.70
N TRP A 133 -18.81 24.40 6.63
CA TRP A 133 -19.03 24.70 8.06
C TRP A 133 -17.69 24.85 8.78
#